data_AF-A0A2U3GUF0-F1
#
_entry.id   AF-A0A2U3GUF0-F1
#
_cell.length_a   1.000
_cell.length_b   1.000
_cell.length_c   1.000
_cell.angle_alpha   90.00
_cell.angle_beta   90.00
_cell.angle_gamma   90.00
#
_symmetry.space_group_name_H-M   'P 1'
#
loop_
_entity.id
_entity.type
_entity.pdbx_description
1 polymer ?
#
loop_
_entity_poly.entity_id
_entity_poly.type
_entity_poly.pdbx_seq_one_letter_code
_entity_poly.pdbx_strand_id
1 'polypeptide(L)'
;MEEGDLAAGKSTAAERGAWIVFEDEAGQSMTPPRARTWGRIGRTPVVRVRGRGSGRVSMAGMACYKSGERFRLIYAIREYRGRKDEPKGFGWRDFRDLIVRARIQLCGPIVLVWDNVRLHLTAGMREFIDANAEWLTVFQLPT
;
A
#
# COMPACT_ATOMS: atom_id res chain seq x y z
N MET A 1 -20.97 13.58 21.25
CA MET A 1 -19.65 13.81 21.86
C MET A 1 -18.85 12.53 21.69
N GLU A 2 -18.17 12.39 20.56
CA GLU A 2 -17.07 11.43 20.42
C GLU A 2 -15.80 12.25 20.60
N GLU A 3 -15.37 12.35 21.85
CA GLU A 3 -14.12 13.01 22.22
C GLU A 3 -13.13 11.92 22.60
N GLY A 4 -12.22 11.66 21.68
CA GLY A 4 -11.21 10.62 21.78
C GLY A 4 -10.27 10.70 20.60
N ASP A 5 -9.65 11.87 20.43
CA ASP A 5 -8.72 12.18 19.35
C ASP A 5 -7.47 11.29 19.48
N LEU A 6 -7.42 10.22 18.68
CA LEU A 6 -6.26 9.32 18.64
C LEU A 6 -5.05 10.12 18.13
N ALA A 7 -4.13 10.42 19.06
CA ALA A 7 -2.87 11.14 18.91
C ALA A 7 -2.87 12.68 19.15
N ALA A 8 -3.73 13.18 20.03
CA ALA A 8 -3.59 14.55 20.55
C ALA A 8 -2.46 14.65 21.61
N GLY A 9 -1.24 14.88 21.15
CA GLY A 9 -0.14 15.41 21.98
C GLY A 9 0.96 14.41 22.33
N LYS A 10 2.20 14.76 21.94
CA LYS A 10 3.49 14.02 22.11
C LYS A 10 3.85 13.00 21.02
N SER A 11 3.29 13.09 19.82
CA SER A 11 3.79 12.33 18.66
C SER A 11 4.62 13.21 17.73
N THR A 12 5.67 12.65 17.11
CA THR A 12 6.49 13.34 16.08
C THR A 12 5.63 13.97 14.98
N ALA A 13 4.48 13.36 14.67
CA ALA A 13 3.56 13.91 13.69
C ALA A 13 2.86 15.19 14.18
N ALA A 14 2.39 15.21 15.42
CA ALA A 14 1.76 16.39 16.02
C ALA A 14 2.75 17.57 16.10
N GLU A 15 3.98 17.33 16.55
CA GLU A 15 5.03 18.36 16.63
C GLU A 15 5.37 18.97 15.27
N ARG A 16 5.33 18.17 14.19
CA ARG A 16 5.64 18.60 12.83
C ARG A 16 4.43 19.07 12.03
N GLY A 17 3.22 19.04 12.61
CA GLY A 17 1.98 19.26 11.86
C GLY A 17 1.82 18.30 10.67
N ALA A 18 2.38 17.09 10.79
CA ALA A 18 2.50 16.12 9.72
C ALA A 18 1.29 15.18 9.62
N TRP A 19 1.14 14.59 8.43
CA TRP A 19 0.25 13.46 8.21
C TRP A 19 0.90 12.18 8.72
N ILE A 20 0.15 11.38 9.46
CA ILE A 20 0.52 9.98 9.73
C ILE A 20 0.01 9.15 8.57
N VAL A 21 0.92 8.45 7.90
CA VAL A 21 0.61 7.66 6.72
C VAL A 21 1.02 6.22 6.99
N PHE A 22 0.05 5.32 7.03
CA PHE A 22 0.30 3.88 7.08
C PHE A 22 0.30 3.33 5.68
N GLU A 23 1.39 2.67 5.31
CA GLU A 23 1.55 2.06 3.99
C GLU A 23 1.64 0.54 4.10
N ASP A 24 0.94 -0.15 3.21
CA ASP A 24 0.90 -1.61 3.11
C ASP A 24 0.51 -2.04 1.69
N GLU A 25 0.90 -3.26 1.35
CA GLU A 25 0.62 -3.88 0.06
C GLU A 25 -0.41 -5.00 0.13
N ALA A 26 -1.31 -4.98 -0.84
CA ALA A 26 -2.22 -6.09 -1.10
C ALA A 26 -1.99 -6.65 -2.50
N GLY A 27 -2.29 -7.93 -2.71
CA GLY A 27 -2.32 -8.45 -4.07
C GLY A 27 -3.26 -9.61 -4.25
N GLN A 28 -4.05 -9.52 -5.31
CA GLN A 28 -5.06 -10.48 -5.69
C GLN A 28 -4.59 -11.27 -6.90
N SER A 29 -4.60 -12.61 -6.78
CA SER A 29 -4.46 -13.44 -7.97
C SER A 29 -5.68 -13.25 -8.86
N MET A 30 -5.44 -13.10 -10.16
CA MET A 30 -6.52 -13.08 -11.16
C MET A 30 -6.98 -14.49 -11.53
N THR A 31 -6.49 -15.52 -10.82
CA THR A 31 -7.07 -16.87 -10.91
C THR A 31 -8.55 -16.78 -10.53
N PRO A 32 -9.46 -17.36 -11.32
CA PRO A 32 -10.88 -17.29 -11.01
C PRO A 32 -11.14 -17.71 -9.56
N PRO A 33 -11.91 -16.92 -8.78
CA PRO A 33 -12.19 -17.27 -7.40
C PRO A 33 -12.91 -18.62 -7.33
N ARG A 34 -12.63 -19.40 -6.28
CA ARG A 34 -13.49 -20.55 -5.95
C ARG A 34 -14.86 -20.03 -5.55
N ALA A 35 -15.87 -20.26 -6.40
CA ALA A 35 -17.24 -19.87 -6.14
C ALA A 35 -18.11 -21.10 -5.83
N ARG A 36 -19.21 -20.89 -5.10
CA ARG A 36 -20.29 -21.88 -4.97
C ARG A 36 -21.26 -21.69 -6.13
N THR A 37 -21.73 -22.80 -6.69
CA THR A 37 -22.76 -22.79 -7.74
C THR A 37 -23.77 -23.90 -7.47
N TRP A 38 -24.95 -23.80 -8.10
CA TRP A 38 -25.98 -24.83 -8.03
C TRP A 38 -25.63 -25.98 -8.98
N GLY A 39 -25.77 -27.22 -8.49
CA GLY A 39 -25.58 -28.43 -9.28
C GLY A 39 -26.84 -29.30 -9.24
N ARG A 40 -26.96 -30.22 -10.19
CA ARG A 40 -28.03 -31.23 -10.13
C ARG A 40 -27.78 -32.16 -8.95
N ILE A 41 -28.84 -32.48 -8.22
CA ILE A 41 -28.80 -33.45 -7.11
C ILE A 41 -28.24 -34.79 -7.64
N GLY A 42 -27.29 -35.37 -6.91
CA GLY A 42 -26.63 -36.63 -7.29
C GLY A 42 -25.60 -36.53 -8.41
N ARG A 43 -25.27 -35.34 -8.93
CA ARG A 43 -24.23 -35.14 -9.96
C ARG A 43 -23.19 -34.12 -9.51
N THR A 44 -21.95 -34.58 -9.33
CA THR A 44 -20.82 -33.69 -9.01
C THR A 44 -20.57 -32.72 -10.18
N PRO A 45 -20.70 -31.40 -9.97
CA PRO A 45 -20.40 -30.42 -11.01
C PRO A 45 -18.89 -30.36 -11.27
N VAL A 46 -18.49 -30.30 -12.55
CA VAL A 46 -17.09 -30.12 -12.97
C VAL A 46 -16.92 -28.71 -13.54
N VAL A 47 -16.18 -27.87 -12.83
CA VAL A 47 -15.84 -26.50 -13.28
C VAL A 47 -14.41 -26.50 -13.82
N ARG A 48 -14.25 -26.20 -15.12
CA ARG A 48 -12.93 -26.06 -15.74
C ARG A 48 -12.49 -24.61 -15.67
N VAL A 49 -11.35 -24.35 -15.03
CA VAL A 49 -10.72 -23.03 -14.97
C VAL A 49 -9.33 -23.08 -15.60
N ARG A 50 -8.86 -21.94 -16.15
CA ARG A 50 -7.45 -21.79 -16.51
C ARG A 50 -6.64 -21.63 -15.23
N GLY A 51 -5.84 -22.65 -14.88
CA GLY A 51 -5.04 -22.66 -13.64
C GLY A 51 -3.65 -21.99 -13.76
N ARG A 52 -3.17 -21.69 -14.98
CA ARG A 52 -1.83 -21.13 -15.23
C ARG A 52 -1.92 -19.78 -15.92
N GLY A 53 -1.10 -18.81 -15.50
CA GLY A 53 -0.94 -17.53 -16.18
C GLY A 53 -2.11 -16.55 -16.03
N SER A 54 -2.90 -16.66 -14.96
CA SER A 54 -4.08 -15.80 -14.77
C SER A 54 -3.75 -14.33 -14.56
N GLY A 55 -2.48 -14.00 -14.28
CA GLY A 55 -2.06 -12.65 -13.89
C GLY A 55 -2.27 -12.39 -12.41
N ARG A 56 -1.91 -11.18 -11.96
CA ARG A 56 -2.07 -10.69 -10.59
C ARG A 56 -2.37 -9.20 -10.64
N VAL A 57 -3.22 -8.71 -9.75
CA VAL A 57 -3.33 -7.29 -9.46
C VAL A 57 -2.67 -7.06 -8.12
N SER A 58 -1.67 -6.20 -8.08
CA SER A 58 -1.04 -5.74 -6.83
C SER A 58 -1.46 -4.31 -6.57
N MET A 59 -1.63 -3.94 -5.30
CA MET A 59 -1.94 -2.60 -4.84
C MET A 59 -0.96 -2.23 -3.74
N ALA A 60 -0.48 -0.99 -3.76
CA ALA A 60 0.18 -0.35 -2.63
C ALA A 60 -0.71 0.80 -2.19
N GLY A 61 -1.01 0.87 -0.90
CA GLY A 61 -2.03 1.77 -0.36
C GLY A 61 -1.52 2.53 0.84
N MET A 62 -1.87 3.82 0.91
CA MET A 62 -1.54 4.72 2.00
C MET A 62 -2.81 5.24 2.66
N ALA A 63 -3.01 4.84 3.91
CA ALA A 63 -4.06 5.36 4.77
C ALA A 63 -3.52 6.59 5.52
N CYS A 64 -4.04 7.77 5.18
CA CYS A 64 -3.49 9.06 5.61
C CYS A 64 -4.40 9.74 6.63
N TYR A 65 -3.83 10.05 7.80
CA TYR A 65 -4.52 10.66 8.94
C TYR A 65 -3.82 11.93 9.41
N LYS A 66 -4.59 12.93 9.80
CA LYS A 66 -4.12 14.14 10.49
C LYS A 66 -5.27 14.70 11.31
N SER A 67 -5.03 15.05 12.57
CA SER A 67 -6.08 15.63 13.44
C SER A 67 -6.64 16.91 12.80
N GLY A 68 -7.97 17.05 12.86
CA GLY A 68 -8.70 18.14 12.21
C GLY A 68 -8.85 18.03 10.68
N GLU A 69 -8.25 17.03 10.04
CA GLU A 69 -8.33 16.83 8.59
C GLU A 69 -9.15 15.60 8.23
N ARG A 70 -9.78 15.63 7.05
CA ARG A 70 -10.48 14.44 6.54
C ARG A 70 -9.48 13.35 6.15
N PHE A 71 -9.77 12.12 6.55
CA PHE A 71 -9.07 10.91 6.10
C PHE A 71 -8.91 10.86 4.58
N ARG A 72 -7.74 10.39 4.11
CA ARG A 72 -7.48 10.17 2.68
C ARG A 72 -6.86 8.79 2.45
N LEU A 73 -7.29 8.14 1.37
CA LEU A 73 -6.68 6.91 0.86
C LEU A 73 -6.01 7.21 -0.48
N ILE A 74 -4.69 7.03 -0.55
CA ILE A 74 -3.92 7.22 -1.78
C ILE A 74 -3.30 5.88 -2.14
N TYR A 75 -3.54 5.41 -3.36
CA TYR A 75 -3.09 4.09 -3.77
C TYR A 75 -2.59 4.07 -5.22
N ALA A 76 -1.77 3.07 -5.50
CA ALA A 76 -1.37 2.67 -6.84
C ALA A 76 -1.79 1.22 -7.09
N ILE A 77 -2.14 0.90 -8.33
CA ILE A 77 -2.48 -0.46 -8.76
C ILE A 77 -1.53 -0.85 -9.89
N ARG A 78 -1.02 -2.08 -9.84
CA ARG A 78 -0.20 -2.68 -10.88
C ARG A 78 -0.79 -4.02 -11.30
N GLU A 79 -1.18 -4.11 -12.56
CA GLU A 79 -1.56 -5.37 -13.18
C GLU A 79 -0.32 -6.08 -13.72
N TYR A 80 -0.19 -7.36 -13.39
CA TYR A 80 0.78 -8.28 -13.98
C TYR A 80 0.03 -9.27 -14.86
N ARG A 81 0.38 -9.34 -16.14
CA ARG A 81 -0.28 -10.18 -17.15
C ARG A 81 0.56 -11.37 -17.58
N GLY A 82 1.79 -11.49 -17.09
CA GLY A 82 2.69 -12.59 -17.44
C GLY A 82 3.44 -12.37 -18.75
N ARG A 83 3.58 -11.11 -19.19
CA ARG A 83 4.35 -10.78 -20.39
C ARG A 83 5.85 -10.95 -20.13
N LYS A 84 6.61 -11.22 -21.18
CA LYS A 84 8.07 -11.29 -21.09
C LYS A 84 8.62 -9.97 -20.55
N ASP A 85 9.53 -10.05 -19.58
CA ASP A 85 10.19 -8.91 -18.93
C ASP A 85 9.23 -7.97 -18.14
N GLU A 86 7.99 -8.38 -17.92
CA GLU A 86 7.02 -7.62 -17.11
C GLU A 86 7.28 -7.82 -15.61
N PRO A 87 7.51 -6.75 -14.83
CA PRO A 87 7.66 -6.86 -13.39
C PRO A 87 6.40 -7.41 -12.74
N LYS A 88 6.57 -8.45 -11.90
CA LYS A 88 5.48 -9.16 -11.24
C LYS A 88 4.76 -8.34 -10.15
N GLY A 89 5.38 -7.28 -9.68
CA GLY A 89 4.86 -6.42 -8.62
C GLY A 89 5.53 -5.05 -8.65
N PHE A 90 5.35 -4.31 -7.57
CA PHE A 90 5.95 -3.01 -7.40
C PHE A 90 7.47 -3.10 -7.23
N GLY A 91 8.18 -2.15 -7.82
CA GLY A 91 9.59 -1.86 -7.56
C GLY A 91 9.76 -0.63 -6.69
N TRP A 92 10.96 -0.39 -6.16
CA TRP A 92 11.21 0.72 -5.23
C TRP A 92 10.89 2.10 -5.84
N ARG A 93 11.06 2.26 -7.17
CA ARG A 93 10.68 3.49 -7.87
C ARG A 93 9.17 3.72 -7.84
N ASP A 94 8.38 2.66 -7.93
CA ASP A 94 6.93 2.80 -7.87
C ASP A 94 6.49 3.26 -6.46
N PHE A 95 7.12 2.76 -5.40
CA PHE A 95 6.87 3.22 -4.02
C PHE A 95 7.30 4.66 -3.80
N ARG A 96 8.50 5.01 -4.27
CA ARG A 96 8.97 6.40 -4.27
C ARG A 96 7.93 7.31 -4.94
N ASP A 97 7.46 6.95 -6.12
CA ASP A 97 6.51 7.77 -6.88
C ASP A 97 5.14 7.86 -6.17
N LEU A 98 4.73 6.79 -5.48
CA LEU A 98 3.55 6.80 -4.61
C LEU A 98 3.72 7.77 -3.43
N ILE A 99 4.87 7.75 -2.72
CA ILE A 99 5.17 8.67 -1.62
C ILE A 99 5.19 10.13 -2.10
N VAL A 100 5.82 10.40 -3.25
CA VAL A 100 5.83 11.73 -3.88
C VAL A 100 4.41 12.18 -4.22
N ARG A 101 3.58 11.28 -4.77
CA ARG A 101 2.17 11.57 -5.04
C ARG A 101 1.39 11.87 -3.76
N ALA A 102 1.67 11.18 -2.66
CA ALA A 102 1.10 11.51 -1.35
C ALA A 102 1.50 12.91 -0.90
N ARG A 103 2.79 13.23 -0.96
CA ARG A 103 3.30 14.57 -0.60
C ARG A 103 2.59 15.68 -1.35
N ILE A 104 2.41 15.53 -2.67
CA ILE A 104 1.72 16.51 -3.52
C ILE A 104 0.25 16.66 -3.11
N GLN A 105 -0.47 15.56 -2.85
CA GLN A 105 -1.91 15.63 -2.54
C GLN A 105 -2.21 16.08 -1.10
N LEU A 106 -1.33 15.73 -0.16
CA LEU A 106 -1.48 16.04 1.27
C LEU A 106 -0.98 17.44 1.62
N CYS A 107 -0.16 18.06 0.76
CA CYS A 107 0.38 19.41 0.93
C CYS A 107 1.01 19.67 2.32
N GLY A 108 1.66 18.65 2.89
CA GLY A 108 2.17 18.72 4.27
C GLY A 108 3.22 17.64 4.53
N PRO A 109 4.01 17.78 5.62
CA PRO A 109 5.02 16.79 5.96
C PRO A 109 4.36 15.44 6.26
N ILE A 110 5.11 14.36 6.06
CA ILE A 110 4.63 12.99 6.17
C ILE A 110 5.49 12.25 7.19
N VAL A 111 4.82 11.63 8.16
CA VAL A 111 5.35 10.55 8.98
C VAL A 111 4.81 9.25 8.40
N LEU A 112 5.67 8.54 7.65
CA LEU A 112 5.36 7.28 7.00
C LEU A 112 5.65 6.13 7.97
N VAL A 113 4.71 5.21 8.12
CA VAL A 113 4.83 3.98 8.89
C VAL A 113 4.60 2.81 7.95
N TRP A 114 5.57 1.90 7.87
CA TRP A 114 5.52 0.74 6.97
C TRP A 114 6.30 -0.44 7.53
N ASP A 115 6.19 -1.60 6.90
CA ASP A 115 6.89 -2.82 7.29
C ASP A 115 8.36 -2.85 6.81
N ASN A 116 9.03 -3.99 7.02
CA ASN A 116 10.42 -4.23 6.63
C ASN A 116 10.55 -5.09 5.36
N VAL A 117 9.57 -5.06 4.45
CA VAL A 117 9.73 -5.76 3.18
C VAL A 117 11.00 -5.28 2.48
N ARG A 118 11.72 -6.21 1.84
CA ARG A 118 13.07 -5.93 1.27
C ARG A 118 13.11 -4.71 0.34
N LEU A 119 11.98 -4.37 -0.25
CA LEU A 119 11.84 -3.23 -1.14
C LEU A 119 12.04 -1.89 -0.41
N HIS A 120 11.50 -1.76 0.80
CA HIS A 120 11.66 -0.59 1.67
C HIS A 120 13.11 -0.39 2.12
N LEU A 121 13.90 -1.47 2.10
CA LEU A 121 15.31 -1.49 2.53
C LEU A 121 16.31 -1.28 1.38
N THR A 122 15.84 -1.07 0.15
CA THR A 122 16.73 -0.87 -1.00
C THR A 122 17.54 0.43 -0.88
N ALA A 123 18.77 0.43 -1.40
CA ALA A 123 19.67 1.59 -1.32
C ALA A 123 19.02 2.87 -1.91
N GLY A 124 18.42 2.75 -3.10
CA GLY A 124 17.72 3.87 -3.73
C GLY A 124 16.53 4.38 -2.91
N MET A 125 15.92 3.53 -2.07
CA MET A 125 14.85 3.96 -1.19
C MET A 125 15.38 4.70 0.05
N ARG A 126 16.48 4.21 0.64
CA ARG A 126 17.19 4.91 1.72
C ARG A 126 17.70 6.28 1.27
N GLU A 127 18.39 6.34 0.13
CA GLU A 127 18.89 7.59 -0.46
C GLU A 127 17.76 8.61 -0.68
N PHE A 128 16.61 8.15 -1.18
CA PHE A 128 15.45 9.01 -1.34
C PHE A 128 14.92 9.53 0.01
N ILE A 129 14.83 8.67 1.03
CA ILE A 129 14.37 9.08 2.36
C ILE A 129 15.31 10.13 2.95
N ASP A 130 16.62 9.86 2.91
CA ASP A 130 17.65 10.76 3.44
C ASP A 130 17.63 12.11 2.72
N ALA A 131 17.50 12.11 1.40
CA ALA A 131 17.41 13.34 0.59
C ALA A 131 16.14 14.16 0.85
N ASN A 132 15.11 13.58 1.47
CA ASN A 132 13.81 14.22 1.71
C ASN A 132 13.46 14.34 3.20
N ALA A 133 14.45 14.21 4.09
CA ALA A 133 14.27 14.21 5.54
C ALA A 133 13.61 15.48 6.12
N GLU A 134 13.62 16.58 5.35
CA GLU A 134 12.94 17.84 5.70
C GLU A 134 11.42 17.71 5.77
N TRP A 135 10.82 16.82 4.95
CA TRP A 135 9.37 16.66 4.86
C TRP A 135 8.91 15.21 5.03
N LEU A 136 9.81 14.24 4.93
CA LEU A 136 9.53 12.81 5.09
C LEU A 136 10.26 12.27 6.32
N THR A 137 9.51 11.72 7.25
CA THR A 137 10.03 10.95 8.39
C THR A 137 9.49 9.53 8.26
N VAL A 138 10.35 8.52 8.39
CA VAL A 138 9.97 7.12 8.19
C VAL A 138 10.18 6.34 9.49
N PHE A 139 9.16 5.61 9.90
CA PHE A 139 9.21 4.62 10.97
C PHE A 139 8.94 3.23 10.40
N GLN A 140 9.82 2.30 10.76
CA GLN A 140 9.66 0.89 10.43
C GLN A 140 8.99 0.17 11.58
N LEU A 141 8.06 -0.73 11.26
CA LEU A 141 7.47 -1.61 12.26
C LEU A 141 8.53 -2.58 12.83
N PRO A 142 8.39 -3.00 14.10
CA PRO A 142 9.26 -4.01 14.69
C PRO A 142 9.23 -5.33 13.90
N THR A 143 10.30 -6.12 14.03
CA THR A 143 10.37 -7.48 13.44
C THR A 143 9.96 -8.53 14.47
#